data_AF-A0A2K9LFW9-F1
#
_entry.id   AF-A0A2K9LFW9-F1
#
_cell.length_a   1.000
_cell.length_b   1.000
_cell.length_c   1.000
_cell.angle_alpha   90.00
_cell.angle_beta   90.00
_cell.angle_gamma   90.00
#
_symmetry.space_group_name_H-M   'P 1'
#
loop_
_entity.id
_entity.type
_entity.pdbx_description
1 polymer ?
#
loop_
_entity_poly.entity_id
_entity_poly.type
_entity_poly.pdbx_seq_one_letter_code
_entity_poly.pdbx_strand_id
1 'polypeptide(L)' 'MTIDLQAKKAELLSKREELLNRLDAIKKDYANGLSADSEEQALQLENAEVLAEISRVTNEDLQKVTQAIERIEHELAQ' A
#
# COMPACT_ATOMS: atom_id res chain seq x y z
N MET A 1 2.78 15.21 25.77
CA MET A 1 3.48 14.15 25.03
C MET A 1 2.52 13.08 24.52
N THR A 2 1.64 12.54 25.37
CA THR A 2 0.66 11.49 25.00
C THR A 2 -0.33 11.90 23.91
N ILE A 3 -0.82 13.15 23.92
CA ILE A 3 -1.73 13.69 22.88
C ILE A 3 -1.06 13.73 21.50
N ASP A 4 0.24 14.03 21.45
CA ASP A 4 1.01 14.10 20.20
C ASP A 4 1.22 12.71 19.59
N LEU A 5 1.49 11.71 20.44
CA LEU A 5 1.57 10.30 20.02
C LEU A 5 0.22 9.76 19.53
N GLN A 6 -0.89 10.13 20.17
CA GLN A 6 -2.23 9.76 19.70
C GLN A 6 -2.57 10.39 18.34
N ALA A 7 -2.24 11.67 18.15
CA ALA A 7 -2.41 12.34 16.86
C ALA A 7 -1.54 11.69 15.77
N LYS A 8 -0.28 11.35 16.09
CA LYS A 8 0.62 10.66 15.17
C LYS A 8 0.14 9.26 14.81
N LYS A 9 -0.42 8.52 15.78
CA LYS A 9 -1.05 7.22 15.53
C LYS A 9 -2.22 7.35 14.55
N ALA A 10 -3.09 8.35 14.74
CA ALA A 10 -4.23 8.58 13.86
C ALA A 10 -3.79 8.91 12.42
N GLU A 11 -2.75 9.74 12.26
CA GLU A 11 -2.16 10.05 10.96
C GLU A 11 -1.61 8.79 10.27
N LEU A 12 -0.86 7.95 11.00
CA LEU A 12 -0.30 6.71 10.46
C LEU A 12 -1.38 5.68 10.12
N LEU A 13 -2.45 5.58 10.91
CA LEU A 13 -3.60 4.73 10.59
C LEU A 13 -4.28 5.16 9.29
N SER A 14 -4.50 6.47 9.12
CA SER A 14 -5.03 7.02 7.86
C SER A 14 -4.11 6.70 6.68
N LYS A 15 -2.79 6.86 6.86
CA LYS A 15 -1.81 6.49 5.83
C LYS A 15 -1.84 5.00 5.49
N ARG A 16 -2.02 4.14 6.50
CA ARG A 16 -2.16 2.68 6.32
C ARG A 16 -3.38 2.35 5.46
N GLU A 17 -4.52 2.96 5.74
CA GLU A 17 -5.76 2.75 4.95
C GLU A 17 -5.61 3.26 3.52
N GLU A 18 -4.97 4.41 3.31
CA GLU A 18 -4.67 4.93 1.98
C GLU A 18 -3.82 3.95 1.16
N LEU A 19 -2.77 3.38 1.76
CA LEU A 19 -1.89 2.40 1.10
C LEU A 19 -2.64 1.11 0.76
N LEU A 20 -3.51 0.63 1.66
CA LEU A 20 -4.35 -0.54 1.41
C LEU A 20 -5.35 -0.31 0.27
N ASN A 21 -6.00 0.86 0.25
CA ASN A 21 -6.91 1.23 -0.83
C ASN A 21 -6.20 1.34 -2.18
N ARG A 22 -4.97 1.88 -2.19
CA ARG A 22 -4.15 1.96 -3.39
C ARG A 22 -3.77 0.57 -3.90
N LEU A 23 -3.41 -0.36 -3.02
CA LEU A 23 -3.13 -1.76 -3.39
C LEU A 23 -4.37 -2.46 -3.96
N ASP A 24 -5.55 -2.22 -3.40
CA ASP A 24 -6.80 -2.80 -3.90
C ASP A 24 -7.18 -2.26 -5.29
N ALA A 25 -6.97 -0.96 -5.53
CA ALA A 25 -7.18 -0.35 -6.83
C ALA A 25 -6.25 -0.95 -7.90
N ILE A 26 -4.95 -1.08 -7.59
CA ILE A 26 -3.95 -1.70 -8.47
C ILE A 26 -4.36 -3.13 -8.86
N LYS A 27 -4.85 -3.91 -7.89
CA LYS A 27 -5.31 -5.30 -8.14
C LYS A 27 -6.54 -5.35 -9.04
N LYS A 28 -7.49 -4.42 -8.87
CA LYS A 28 -8.70 -4.34 -9.69
C LYS A 28 -8.37 -3.92 -11.12
N ASP A 29 -7.48 -2.95 -11.30
CA ASP A 29 -7.04 -2.49 -12.62
C ASP A 29 -6.34 -3.62 -13.38
N TYR A 30 -5.50 -4.41 -12.69
CA TYR A 30 -4.87 -5.60 -13.27
C TYR A 30 -5.90 -6.65 -13.73
N ALA A 31 -6.92 -6.93 -12.92
CA ALA A 31 -7.92 -7.94 -13.22
C ALA A 31 -8.79 -7.60 -14.45
N ASN A 32 -8.99 -6.30 -14.74
CA ASN A 32 -9.85 -5.83 -15.83
C ASN A 32 -9.14 -5.74 -17.20
N GLY A 33 -7.81 -5.89 -17.27
CA GLY A 33 -7.02 -5.60 -18.46
C GLY A 33 -6.67 -6.78 -19.38
N LEU A 34 -7.09 -8.01 -19.10
CA LEU A 34 -6.65 -9.22 -19.82
C LEU A 34 -7.44 -9.48 -21.13
N SER A 35 -7.17 -8.68 -22.16
CA SER A 35 -7.59 -8.96 -23.55
C SER A 35 -6.48 -9.73 -24.31
N ALA A 36 -6.85 -10.56 -25.31
CA ALA A 36 -5.99 -11.62 -25.86
C ALA A 36 -5.23 -11.27 -27.16
N ASP A 37 -5.23 -10.02 -27.60
CA ASP A 37 -4.51 -9.62 -28.82
C ASP A 37 -2.99 -9.54 -28.59
N SER A 38 -2.19 -10.03 -29.54
CA SER A 38 -0.73 -10.16 -29.40
C SER A 38 0.02 -8.82 -29.29
N GLU A 39 -0.52 -7.73 -29.84
CA GLU A 39 0.00 -6.36 -29.59
C GLU A 39 -0.35 -5.90 -28.17
N GLU A 40 -1.54 -6.23 -27.67
CA GLU A 40 -1.97 -5.92 -26.30
C GLU A 40 -1.20 -6.74 -25.26
N GLN A 41 -0.73 -7.94 -25.62
CA GLN A 41 0.02 -8.83 -24.73
C GLN A 41 1.36 -8.24 -24.29
N ALA A 42 2.10 -7.58 -25.19
CA ALA A 42 3.36 -6.92 -24.85
C ALA A 42 3.14 -5.76 -23.86
N LEU A 43 2.12 -4.95 -24.11
CA LEU A 43 1.69 -3.86 -23.22
C LEU A 43 1.21 -4.39 -21.86
N GLN A 44 0.47 -5.50 -21.83
CA GLN A 44 0.02 -6.10 -20.59
C GLN A 44 1.18 -6.66 -19.75
N LEU A 45 2.22 -7.21 -20.38
CA LEU A 45 3.42 -7.68 -19.68
C LEU A 45 4.19 -6.51 -19.05
N GLU A 46 4.43 -5.43 -19.80
CA GLU A 46 5.06 -4.22 -19.27
C GLU A 46 4.25 -3.63 -18.11
N ASN A 47 2.93 -3.52 -18.27
CA ASN A 47 2.03 -3.07 -17.21
C ASN A 47 2.09 -4.00 -15.98
N ALA A 48 2.14 -5.32 -16.18
CA ALA A 48 2.24 -6.28 -15.08
C ALA A 48 3.53 -6.09 -14.27
N GLU A 49 4.67 -5.86 -14.94
CA GLU A 49 5.96 -5.59 -14.27
C GLU A 49 5.92 -4.27 -13.48
N VAL A 50 5.38 -3.20 -14.07
CA VAL A 50 5.22 -1.91 -13.40
C VAL A 50 4.28 -2.03 -12.19
N LEU A 51 3.13 -2.69 -12.33
CA LEU A 51 2.16 -2.88 -11.24
C LEU A 51 2.71 -3.77 -10.13
N ALA A 52 3.53 -4.78 -10.47
CA ALA A 52 4.23 -5.62 -9.50
C ALA A 52 5.21 -4.80 -8.66
N GLU A 53 5.99 -3.91 -9.30
CA GLU A 53 6.92 -3.03 -8.59
C GLU A 53 6.20 -2.01 -7.70
N ILE A 54 5.12 -1.40 -8.20
CA ILE A 54 4.29 -0.50 -7.39
C ILE A 54 3.71 -1.25 -6.19
N SER A 55 3.24 -2.49 -6.38
CA SER A 55 2.73 -3.33 -5.30
C SER A 55 3.80 -3.68 -4.27
N ARG A 56 5.02 -3.98 -4.73
CA ARG A 56 6.18 -4.27 -3.87
C ARG A 56 6.53 -3.07 -2.99
N VAL A 57 6.73 -1.90 -3.60
CA VAL A 57 7.08 -0.66 -2.87
C VAL A 57 5.95 -0.25 -1.91
N THR A 58 4.69 -0.36 -2.34
CA THR A 58 3.54 -0.02 -1.48
C THR A 58 3.44 -0.96 -0.27
N ASN A 59 3.77 -2.25 -0.43
CA ASN A 59 3.85 -3.19 0.69
C ASN A 59 4.99 -2.87 1.65
N GLU A 60 6.17 -2.48 1.15
CA GLU A 60 7.29 -2.06 2.00
C GLU A 60 6.93 -0.84 2.85
N ASP A 61 6.25 0.13 2.25
CA ASP A 61 5.79 1.32 2.98
C ASP A 61 4.69 0.98 3.99
N LEU A 62 3.79 0.06 3.64
CA LEU A 62 2.78 -0.45 4.56
C LEU A 62 3.42 -1.13 5.78
N GLN A 63 4.49 -1.90 5.58
CA GLN A 63 5.24 -2.53 6.67
C GLN A 63 5.89 -1.47 7.58
N LYS A 64 6.52 -0.44 7.03
CA LYS A 64 7.13 0.65 7.81
C LYS A 64 6.07 1.40 8.64
N VAL A 65 4.93 1.73 8.04
CA VAL A 65 3.81 2.41 8.73
C VAL A 65 3.27 1.53 9.86
N THR A 66 3.11 0.22 9.61
CA THR A 66 2.61 -0.73 10.61
C THR A 66 3.57 -0.83 11.80
N GLN A 67 4.88 -0.97 11.55
CA GLN A 67 5.89 -0.97 12.60
C GLN A 67 5.92 0.34 13.40
N ALA A 68 5.72 1.49 12.74
CA ALA A 68 5.65 2.78 13.43
C ALA A 68 4.43 2.86 14.36
N ILE A 69 3.28 2.35 13.92
CA ILE A 69 2.06 2.26 14.75
C ILE A 69 2.32 1.37 15.97
N GLU A 70 2.88 0.18 15.77
CA GLU A 70 3.19 -0.77 16.86
C GLU A 70 4.10 -0.14 17.93
N ARG A 71 5.13 0.60 17.49
CA ARG A 71 6.01 1.34 18.42
C ARG A 71 5.23 2.38 19.23
N ILE A 72 4.39 3.17 18.57
CA ILE A 72 3.56 4.18 19.27
C ILE A 72 2.57 3.51 20.22
N GLU A 73 1.99 2.37 19.85
CA GLU A 73 1.09 1.61 20.72
C GLU A 73 1.80 1.08 21.97
N HIS A 74 3.02 0.57 21.81
CA HIS A 74 3.84 0.16 22.94
C HIS A 74 4.16 1.32 23.88
N GLU A 75 4.57 2.48 23.34
CA GLU A 75 4.85 3.70 24.12
C GLU A 75 3.61 4.27 24.82
N LEU A 76 2.41 4.11 24.25
CA LEU A 76 1.16 4.55 24.86
C LEU A 76 0.64 3.57 25.94
N ALA A 77 1.11 2.33 25.94
CA ALA A 77 0.70 1.30 26.89
C ALA A 77 1.59 1.23 28.15
N GLN A 78 2.74 1.93 28.15
CA GLN A 78 3.63 2.09 29.30
C GLN A 78 3.25 3.33 30.13
#